data_AF-A0A2T6M6E3-F1
#
_entry.id   AF-A0A2T6M6E3-F1
#
_cell.length_a   1.000
_cell.length_b   1.000
_cell.length_c   1.000
_cell.angle_alpha   90.00
_cell.angle_beta   90.00
_cell.angle_gamma   90.00
#
_symmetry.space_group_name_H-M   'P 1'
#
loop_
_entity.id
_entity.type
_entity.pdbx_description
1 polymer ?
#
loop_
_entity_poly.entity_id
_entity_poly.type
_entity_poly.pdbx_seq_one_letter_code
_entity_poly.pdbx_strand_id
1 'polypeptide(L)'
;MATQRARKKRPATTRVVLDAEKAAPMLEQLTGLGDGATPTVIGWRGRLGNLTRARADYPNGWSITLNFARTGVKINGQGALTSWSATWRGAIKGKAKADG
;
A
#
# COMPACT_ATOMS: atom_id res chain seq x y z
N MET A 1 18.05 7.43 34.20
CA MET A 1 18.26 8.26 32.99
C MET A 1 17.60 7.57 31.80
N ALA A 2 16.53 8.14 31.24
CA ALA A 2 15.85 7.58 30.08
C ALA A 2 16.57 8.03 28.79
N THR A 3 17.10 7.09 28.00
CA THR A 3 17.70 7.37 26.70
C THR A 3 16.61 7.76 25.71
N GLN A 4 16.44 9.07 25.50
CA GLN A 4 15.55 9.61 24.48
C GLN A 4 16.09 9.20 23.10
N ARG A 5 15.50 8.16 22.50
CA ARG A 5 15.87 7.71 21.15
C ARG A 5 15.63 8.84 20.16
N ALA A 6 16.70 9.34 19.53
CA ALA A 6 16.60 10.34 18.47
C ALA A 6 15.61 9.86 17.41
N ARG A 7 14.56 10.64 17.14
CA ARG A 7 13.61 10.34 16.06
C ARG A 7 14.40 10.35 14.74
N LYS A 8 14.63 9.17 14.16
CA LYS A 8 15.25 9.04 12.83
C LYS A 8 14.51 9.96 11.86
N LYS A 9 15.22 10.90 11.23
CA LYS A 9 14.69 11.73 10.13
C LYS A 9 14.17 10.76 9.07
N ARG A 10 12.85 10.67 8.94
CA ARG A 10 12.24 9.88 7.86
C ARG A 10 12.57 10.59 6.55
N PRO A 11 12.98 9.87 5.48
CA PRO A 11 13.15 10.51 4.19
C PRO A 11 11.85 11.22 3.81
N ALA A 12 11.97 12.47 3.35
CA ALA A 12 10.83 13.24 2.89
C ALA A 12 10.17 12.48 1.73
N THR A 13 8.97 11.97 1.97
CA THR A 13 8.16 11.33 0.94
C THR A 13 6.96 12.20 0.61
N THR A 14 6.72 12.38 -0.68
CA THR A 14 5.55 13.13 -1.16
C THR A 14 4.43 12.14 -1.40
N ARG A 15 3.29 12.35 -0.74
CA ARG A 15 2.07 11.59 -0.99
C ARG A 15 1.48 12.02 -2.33
N VAL A 16 1.17 11.05 -3.19
CA VAL A 16 0.56 11.27 -4.50
C VAL A 16 -0.65 10.36 -4.64
N VAL A 17 -1.75 10.86 -5.20
CA VAL A 17 -2.85 10.00 -5.62
C VAL A 17 -2.45 9.39 -6.96
N LEU A 18 -2.58 8.07 -7.06
CA LEU A 18 -2.29 7.35 -8.29
C LEU A 18 -3.60 7.05 -9.01
N ASP A 19 -3.51 6.94 -10.33
CA ASP A 19 -4.62 6.58 -11.19
C ASP A 19 -5.06 5.14 -10.90
N ALA A 20 -6.24 5.02 -10.29
CA ALA A 20 -6.81 3.74 -9.89
C ALA A 20 -7.17 2.86 -11.08
N GLU A 21 -7.60 3.44 -12.21
CA GLU A 21 -7.99 2.69 -13.41
C GLU A 21 -6.79 2.00 -14.04
N LYS A 22 -5.62 2.65 -13.99
CA LYS A 22 -4.36 2.04 -14.46
C LYS A 22 -3.78 1.02 -13.47
N ALA A 23 -3.99 1.23 -12.18
CA ALA A 23 -3.44 0.36 -11.14
C ALA A 23 -4.31 -0.88 -10.86
N ALA A 24 -5.63 -0.79 -11.00
CA ALA A 24 -6.56 -1.86 -10.66
C ALA A 24 -6.28 -3.18 -11.41
N PRO A 25 -6.04 -3.21 -12.74
CA PRO A 25 -5.75 -4.46 -13.44
C PRO A 25 -4.46 -5.13 -12.93
N MET A 26 -3.42 -4.33 -12.65
CA MET A 26 -2.16 -4.82 -12.12
C MET A 26 -2.33 -5.37 -10.68
N LEU A 27 -3.11 -4.67 -9.85
CA LEU A 27 -3.39 -5.10 -8.48
C LEU A 27 -4.25 -6.37 -8.44
N GLU A 28 -5.19 -6.51 -9.37
CA GLU A 28 -6.02 -7.70 -9.53
C GLU A 28 -5.17 -8.90 -9.95
N GLN A 29 -4.29 -8.73 -10.96
CA GLN A 29 -3.35 -9.78 -11.35
C GLN A 29 -2.39 -10.17 -10.22
N LEU A 30 -1.96 -9.20 -9.39
CA LEU A 30 -1.02 -9.45 -8.32
C LEU A 30 -1.66 -10.16 -7.12
N THR A 31 -2.93 -9.87 -6.82
CA THR A 31 -3.54 -10.27 -5.53
C THR A 31 -4.86 -11.02 -5.63
N GLY A 32 -5.67 -10.77 -6.67
CA GLY A 32 -7.01 -11.34 -6.82
C GLY A 32 -8.01 -10.94 -5.72
N LEU A 33 -7.76 -9.84 -5.01
CA LEU A 33 -8.56 -9.40 -3.85
C LEU A 33 -9.53 -8.26 -4.15
N GLY A 34 -9.48 -7.70 -5.37
CA GLY A 34 -10.32 -6.57 -5.74
C GLY A 34 -11.76 -6.97 -5.97
N ASP A 35 -12.02 -8.20 -6.42
CA ASP A 35 -13.37 -8.70 -6.72
C ASP A 35 -14.14 -7.74 -7.65
N GLY A 36 -13.44 -7.21 -8.66
CA GLY A 36 -13.97 -6.20 -9.59
C GLY A 36 -14.14 -4.79 -9.01
N ALA A 37 -13.85 -4.55 -7.74
CA ALA A 37 -13.94 -3.23 -7.13
C ALA A 37 -12.74 -2.35 -7.47
N THR A 38 -13.00 -1.07 -7.80
CA THR A 38 -11.96 -0.07 -8.03
C THR A 38 -11.38 0.42 -6.68
N PRO A 39 -10.09 0.22 -6.41
CA PRO A 39 -9.47 0.71 -5.19
C PRO A 39 -9.15 2.20 -5.27
N THR A 40 -9.05 2.86 -4.11
CA THR A 40 -8.33 4.14 -4.03
C THR A 40 -6.84 3.87 -3.87
N VAL A 41 -6.00 4.42 -4.77
CA VAL A 41 -4.55 4.16 -4.76
C VAL A 41 -3.76 5.41 -4.36
N ILE A 42 -2.94 5.26 -3.32
CA ILE A 42 -2.08 6.31 -2.78
C ILE A 42 -0.63 5.86 -2.87
N GLY A 43 0.20 6.67 -3.53
CA GLY A 43 1.64 6.48 -3.64
C GLY A 43 2.44 7.38 -2.70
N TRP A 44 3.67 6.96 -2.41
CA TRP A 44 4.69 7.78 -1.77
C TRP A 44 5.92 7.82 -2.67
N ARG A 45 6.26 9.02 -3.14
CA ARG A 45 7.47 9.27 -3.92
C ARG A 45 8.63 9.63 -3.01
N GLY A 46 9.79 9.02 -3.27
CA GLY A 46 11.04 9.38 -2.62
C GLY A 46 11.62 10.68 -3.16
N ARG A 47 12.76 11.09 -2.59
CA ARG A 47 13.48 12.33 -2.96
C ARG A 47 13.83 12.41 -4.45
N LEU A 48 14.03 11.28 -5.12
CA LEU A 48 14.39 11.21 -6.54
C LEU A 48 13.15 11.15 -7.47
N GLY A 49 11.95 11.37 -6.94
CA GLY A 49 10.69 11.31 -7.69
C GLY A 49 10.20 9.88 -7.99
N ASN A 50 10.96 8.86 -7.56
CA ASN A 50 10.62 7.46 -7.75
C ASN A 50 9.56 6.99 -6.75
N LEU A 51 8.62 6.16 -7.19
CA LEU A 51 7.61 5.57 -6.31
C LEU A 51 8.26 4.50 -5.44
N THR A 52 8.26 4.71 -4.12
CA THR A 52 8.87 3.77 -3.15
C THR A 52 7.83 2.91 -2.44
N ARG A 53 6.59 3.39 -2.37
CA ARG A 53 5.47 2.68 -1.75
C ARG A 53 4.17 3.06 -2.44
N ALA A 54 3.25 2.12 -2.56
CA ALA A 54 1.85 2.39 -2.88
C ALA A 54 0.94 1.65 -1.90
N ARG A 55 -0.28 2.14 -1.76
CA ARG A 55 -1.34 1.51 -0.99
C ARG A 55 -2.63 1.60 -1.78
N ALA A 56 -3.30 0.48 -1.94
CA ALA A 56 -4.62 0.37 -2.52
C ALA A 56 -5.61 0.03 -1.41
N ASP A 57 -6.63 0.87 -1.22
CA ASP A 57 -7.72 0.64 -0.28
C ASP A 57 -8.99 0.34 -1.08
N TYR A 58 -9.52 -0.87 -0.88
CA TYR A 58 -10.71 -1.35 -1.56
C TYR A 58 -11.97 -1.11 -0.71
N PRO A 59 -13.12 -0.83 -1.35
CA PRO A 59 -14.39 -0.66 -0.65
C PRO A 59 -14.87 -1.97 0.01
N ASN A 60 -14.40 -3.14 -0.45
CA ASN A 60 -14.70 -4.45 0.12
C ASN A 60 -13.95 -4.74 1.45
N GLY A 61 -13.17 -3.77 1.95
CA GLY A 61 -12.44 -3.87 3.22
C GLY A 61 -11.01 -4.39 3.08
N TRP A 62 -10.55 -4.77 1.89
CA TRP A 62 -9.16 -5.11 1.66
C TRP A 62 -8.28 -3.86 1.56
N SER A 63 -7.09 -3.93 2.14
CA SER A 63 -6.06 -2.91 2.03
C SER A 63 -4.75 -3.57 1.62
N ILE A 64 -4.20 -3.16 0.49
CA ILE A 64 -2.99 -3.73 -0.10
C ILE A 64 -1.89 -2.69 -0.04
N THR A 65 -0.76 -3.04 0.57
CA THR A 65 0.45 -2.19 0.57
C THR A 65 1.50 -2.82 -0.34
N LEU A 66 2.05 -2.01 -1.24
CA LEU A 66 3.14 -2.36 -2.15
C LEU A 66 4.40 -1.59 -1.74
N ASN A 67 5.53 -2.27 -1.60
CA ASN A 67 6.83 -1.65 -1.39
C ASN A 67 7.71 -1.91 -2.61
N PHE A 68 8.33 -0.85 -3.11
CA PHE A 68 9.22 -0.90 -4.25
C PHE A 68 10.67 -0.74 -3.80
N ALA A 69 11.60 -1.23 -4.62
CA ALA A 69 13.03 -1.06 -4.39
C ALA A 69 13.39 0.43 -4.21
N ARG A 70 14.56 0.70 -3.64
CA ARG A 70 15.03 2.08 -3.42
C ARG A 70 15.24 2.86 -4.73
N THR A 71 15.47 2.14 -5.82
CA THR A 71 15.48 2.67 -7.20
C THR A 71 14.07 3.06 -7.69
N GLY A 72 13.03 2.53 -7.02
CA GLY A 72 11.60 2.79 -7.17
C GLY A 72 11.04 2.47 -8.55
N VAL A 73 9.72 2.66 -8.69
CA VAL A 73 9.11 2.76 -10.02
C VAL A 73 9.43 4.15 -10.56
N LYS A 74 10.21 4.19 -11.64
CA LYS A 74 10.45 5.42 -12.40
C LYS A 74 9.16 5.81 -13.13
N ILE A 75 9.08 7.06 -13.55
CA ILE A 75 7.92 7.63 -14.27
C ILE A 75 7.58 6.80 -15.54
N ASN A 76 8.55 6.09 -16.10
CA ASN A 76 8.39 5.20 -17.26
C ASN A 76 7.92 3.78 -16.91
N GLY A 77 7.38 3.54 -15.72
CA GLY A 77 6.82 2.23 -15.30
C GLY A 77 7.86 1.16 -14.95
N GLN A 78 9.15 1.42 -15.12
CA GLN A 78 10.21 0.50 -14.73
C GLN A 78 10.52 0.64 -13.23
N GLY A 79 10.17 -0.39 -12.46
CA GLY A 79 10.55 -0.53 -11.06
C GLY A 79 10.31 -1.95 -10.56
N ALA A 80 11.13 -2.39 -9.62
CA ALA A 80 10.96 -3.69 -8.98
C ALA A 80 10.09 -3.55 -7.73
N LEU A 81 8.98 -4.29 -7.70
CA LEU A 81 8.25 -4.57 -6.47
C LEU A 81 9.12 -5.47 -5.60
N THR A 82 9.43 -5.05 -4.38
CA THR A 82 10.26 -5.84 -3.44
C THR A 82 9.42 -6.65 -2.47
N SER A 83 8.25 -6.13 -2.10
CA SER A 83 7.31 -6.86 -1.25
C SER A 83 5.91 -6.25 -1.37
N TRP A 84 4.91 -7.05 -1.02
CA TRP A 84 3.55 -6.59 -0.85
C TRP A 84 2.92 -7.27 0.36
N SER A 85 1.87 -6.65 0.90
CA SER A 85 1.09 -7.20 2.01
C SER A 85 -0.38 -6.85 1.82
N ALA A 86 -1.27 -7.81 2.02
CA ALA A 86 -2.70 -7.58 2.11
C ALA A 86 -3.14 -7.59 3.57
N THR A 87 -4.07 -6.71 3.92
CA THR A 87 -4.69 -6.64 5.23
C THR A 87 -6.18 -6.47 5.04
N TRP A 88 -6.96 -7.41 5.55
CA TRP A 88 -8.39 -7.26 5.62
C TRP A 88 -8.77 -6.40 6.83
N ARG A 89 -9.58 -5.38 6.61
CA ARG A 89 -10.11 -4.46 7.63
C ARG A 89 -11.64 -4.47 7.70
N GLY A 90 -12.29 -5.43 7.02
CA GLY A 90 -13.72 -5.61 7.15
C GLY A 90 -14.09 -6.00 8.59
N ALA A 91 -15.28 -5.62 9.02
CA ALA A 91 -15.85 -6.11 10.26
C ALA A 91 -16.42 -7.52 9.99
N ILE A 92 -16.02 -8.53 10.76
CA ILE A 92 -16.79 -9.77 10.83
C ILE A 92 -18.09 -9.41 11.57
N LYS A 93 -19.22 -9.36 10.86
CA LYS A 93 -20.53 -9.28 11.52
C LYS A 93 -20.88 -10.67 12.06
N GLY A 94 -20.14 -11.11 13.06
CA GLY A 94 -20.28 -12.42 13.70
C GLY A 94 -19.97 -12.29 15.17
N LYS A 95 -20.96 -12.56 16.02
CA LYS A 95 -20.79 -12.62 17.47
C LYS A 95 -19.61 -13.53 17.79
N ALA A 96 -18.56 -13.00 18.41
CA ALA A 96 -17.67 -13.83 19.19
C ALA A 96 -18.51 -14.42 20.34
N LYS A 97 -19.02 -15.64 20.19
CA LYS A 97 -19.32 -16.46 21.35
C LYS A 97 -17.96 -16.84 21.92
N ALA A 98 -17.61 -16.23 23.05
CA ALA A 98 -16.68 -16.84 23.96
C ALA A 98 -17.39 -18.08 24.52
N ASP A 99 -17.00 -19.27 24.08
CA ASP A 99 -17.30 -20.49 24.82
C ASP A 99 -16.51 -20.42 26.14
N GLY A 100 -17.23 -20.61 27.23
CA GLY A 100 -16.74 -20.54 28.61
C GLY A 100 -16.05 -21.81 29.07
#